data_AF-A0A8H2VY57-F1
#
_entry.id   AF-A0A8H2VY57-F1
#
_cell.length_a   1.000
_cell.length_b   1.000
_cell.length_c   1.000
_cell.angle_alpha   90.00
_cell.angle_beta   90.00
_cell.angle_gamma   90.00
#
_symmetry.space_group_name_H-M   'P 1'
#
loop_
_entity.id
_entity.type
_entity.pdbx_description
1 polymer ?
#
loop_
_entity_poly.entity_id
_entity_poly.type
_entity_poly.pdbx_seq_one_letter_code
_entity_poly.pdbx_strand_id
1 'polypeptide(L)'
;MNPYEVEHNIKPTSQSARPRRRPSMSSFFNQLSQIETSTSTTDPSWHHNNPHAVPTPVDVAASYRLLQDQFLTLRTNDPSSSTASLLDILINSITSQIDDPPTTISGCSQAYLDTIDRVPRSSLKPDETCPICGEKFLDDQYCLVVVLPCHPAHKFDLECVGPWLRLNGTCPLDRKKVGDGEDRAKEAEMERERMRRGVEEFGFRQEGEEAERRREEERRKTEVEEESDGDDGMYA
;
A
#
# COMPACT_ATOMS: atom_id res chain seq x y z
N MET A 1 -28.14 28.85 11.07
CA MET A 1 -26.84 28.76 10.39
C MET A 1 -27.00 29.26 8.97
N ASN A 2 -26.22 30.25 8.56
CA ASN A 2 -26.13 30.58 7.14
C ASN A 2 -25.35 29.47 6.43
N PRO A 3 -25.74 29.08 5.21
CA PRO A 3 -25.01 28.07 4.46
C PRO A 3 -23.59 28.57 4.14
N TYR A 4 -22.61 27.68 4.28
CA TYR A 4 -21.16 27.91 4.11
C TYR A 4 -20.80 28.68 2.82
N GLU A 5 -21.54 28.43 1.74
CA GLU A 5 -21.36 29.05 0.44
C GLU A 5 -21.54 30.58 0.48
N VAL A 6 -22.45 31.07 1.34
CA VAL A 6 -22.76 32.50 1.52
C VAL A 6 -21.70 33.17 2.40
N GLU A 7 -21.18 32.47 3.41
CA GLU A 7 -20.16 33.00 4.31
C GLU A 7 -18.79 33.15 3.62
N HIS A 8 -18.51 32.31 2.62
CA HIS A 8 -17.23 32.29 1.91
C HIS A 8 -17.28 32.90 0.50
N ASN A 9 -18.38 33.59 0.14
CA ASN A 9 -18.52 34.31 -1.12
C ASN A 9 -18.20 33.43 -2.36
N ILE A 10 -18.53 32.15 -2.27
CA ILE A 10 -18.28 31.14 -3.30
C ILE A 10 -19.39 31.29 -4.34
N LYS A 11 -19.05 31.69 -5.56
CA LYS A 11 -20.05 31.76 -6.65
C LYS A 11 -20.47 30.32 -6.98
N PRO A 12 -21.76 29.96 -6.91
CA PRO A 12 -22.21 28.64 -7.32
C PRO A 12 -21.97 28.52 -8.83
N THR A 13 -20.98 27.72 -9.22
CA THR A 13 -20.75 27.41 -10.62
C THR A 13 -21.86 26.47 -11.06
N SER A 14 -22.80 26.98 -11.86
CA SER A 14 -23.90 26.20 -12.45
C SER A 14 -23.41 25.33 -13.60
N GLN A 15 -22.25 24.68 -13.45
CA GLN A 15 -21.88 23.62 -14.38
C GLN A 15 -22.73 22.42 -14.01
N SER A 16 -23.72 22.12 -14.85
CA SER A 16 -24.40 20.82 -14.81
C SER A 16 -23.37 19.76 -15.17
N ALA A 17 -22.52 19.37 -14.22
CA ALA A 17 -21.76 18.15 -14.32
C ALA A 17 -22.82 17.06 -14.46
N ARG A 18 -22.86 16.40 -15.62
CA ARG A 18 -23.70 15.21 -15.79
C ARG A 18 -23.43 14.31 -14.58
N PRO A 19 -24.46 13.75 -13.94
CA PRO A 19 -24.27 12.89 -12.78
C PRO A 19 -23.28 11.79 -13.18
N ARG A 20 -22.08 11.82 -12.59
CA ARG A 20 -21.06 10.81 -12.85
C ARG A 20 -21.62 9.47 -12.38
N ARG A 21 -21.59 8.46 -13.24
CA ARG A 21 -22.01 7.09 -12.88
C ARG A 21 -21.04 6.43 -11.89
N ARG A 22 -19.90 7.06 -11.62
CA ARG A 22 -18.83 6.57 -10.76
C ARG A 22 -18.87 7.24 -9.39
N PRO A 23 -18.92 6.46 -8.29
CA PRO A 23 -18.65 6.96 -6.95
C PRO A 23 -17.25 7.58 -6.82
N SER A 24 -17.12 8.53 -5.90
CA SER A 24 -15.83 9.15 -5.55
C SER A 24 -14.96 8.18 -4.75
N MET A 25 -13.70 8.01 -5.16
CA MET A 25 -12.71 7.17 -4.46
C MET A 25 -11.95 7.91 -3.35
N SER A 26 -12.44 9.07 -2.90
CA SER A 26 -11.84 9.83 -1.79
C SER A 26 -11.72 9.02 -0.49
N SER A 27 -12.80 8.33 -0.08
CA SER A 27 -12.77 7.44 1.10
C SER A 27 -11.75 6.31 0.95
N PHE A 28 -11.60 5.78 -0.25
CA PHE A 28 -10.60 4.76 -0.56
C PHE A 28 -9.18 5.31 -0.38
N PHE A 29 -8.86 6.48 -0.95
CA PHE A 29 -7.52 7.06 -0.83
C PHE A 29 -7.21 7.49 0.62
N ASN A 30 -8.20 7.95 1.37
CA ASN A 30 -8.05 8.23 2.80
C ASN A 30 -7.71 6.95 3.58
N GLN A 31 -8.44 5.85 3.35
CA GLN A 31 -8.15 4.57 3.98
C GLN A 31 -6.76 4.04 3.56
N LEU A 32 -6.44 4.13 2.27
CA LEU A 32 -5.16 3.70 1.73
C LEU A 32 -4.00 4.46 2.38
N SER A 33 -4.13 5.78 2.57
CA SER A 33 -3.09 6.59 3.22
C SER A 33 -2.77 6.13 4.64
N GLN A 34 -3.71 5.50 5.35
CA GLN A 34 -3.47 5.01 6.72
C GLN A 34 -2.65 3.70 6.73
N ILE A 35 -2.80 2.88 5.70
CA ILE A 35 -2.16 1.57 5.59
C ILE A 35 -0.86 1.58 4.80
N GLU A 36 -0.63 2.63 4.02
CA GLU A 36 0.61 2.81 3.29
C GLU A 36 1.79 3.08 4.23
N THR A 37 2.91 2.44 3.94
CA THR A 37 4.19 2.74 4.61
C THR A 37 4.82 3.97 3.95
N SER A 38 5.68 4.69 4.67
CA SER A 38 6.33 5.94 4.26
C SER A 38 7.03 5.91 2.90
N THR A 39 7.32 4.74 2.32
CA THR A 39 7.89 4.60 0.96
C THR A 39 6.85 4.67 -0.17
N SER A 40 5.56 4.72 0.13
CA SER A 40 4.48 4.82 -0.87
C SER A 40 4.02 6.26 -1.14
N THR A 41 4.30 7.18 -0.23
CA THR A 41 3.82 8.57 -0.28
C THR A 41 4.79 9.45 -1.06
N THR A 42 4.25 10.42 -1.80
CA THR A 42 5.04 11.48 -2.45
C THR A 42 5.45 12.60 -1.49
N ASP A 43 4.92 12.61 -0.25
CA ASP A 43 5.23 13.61 0.76
C ASP A 43 6.33 13.11 1.72
N PRO A 44 7.57 13.65 1.64
CA PRO A 44 8.66 13.27 2.54
C PRO A 44 8.44 13.71 3.99
N SER A 45 7.48 14.60 4.27
CA SER A 45 7.10 15.01 5.63
C SER A 45 6.09 14.06 6.28
N TRP A 46 5.46 13.18 5.49
CA TRP A 46 4.54 12.20 6.03
C TRP A 46 5.33 11.02 6.61
N HIS A 47 5.33 10.93 7.93
CA HIS A 47 6.02 9.88 8.67
C HIS A 47 5.05 9.17 9.61
N HIS A 48 4.93 7.85 9.46
CA HIS A 48 4.31 7.04 10.51
C HIS A 48 5.12 7.17 11.80
N ASN A 49 4.45 7.35 12.93
CA ASN A 49 5.09 7.43 14.25
C ASN A 49 5.94 6.19 14.56
N ASN A 50 5.61 5.06 13.93
CA ASN A 50 6.42 3.85 13.95
C ASN A 50 6.73 3.44 12.50
N PRO A 51 7.99 3.57 12.03
CA PRO A 51 8.39 3.23 10.67
C PRO A 51 8.24 1.73 10.35
N HIS A 52 8.10 0.88 11.37
CA HIS A 52 7.97 -0.58 11.23
C HIS A 52 6.55 -1.09 11.47
N ALA A 53 5.58 -0.19 11.68
CA ALA A 53 4.18 -0.60 11.82
C ALA A 53 3.68 -1.20 10.50
N VAL A 54 3.21 -2.45 10.56
CA VAL A 54 2.46 -3.08 9.47
C VAL A 54 0.97 -2.76 9.62
N PRO A 55 0.26 -2.53 8.51
CA PRO A 55 -1.18 -2.31 8.57
C PRO A 55 -1.88 -3.54 9.16
N THR A 56 -2.93 -3.32 9.94
CA THR A 56 -3.68 -4.46 10.49
C THR A 56 -4.47 -5.15 9.38
N PRO A 57 -4.74 -6.47 9.48
CA PRO A 57 -5.57 -7.17 8.51
C PRO A 57 -6.96 -6.53 8.31
N VAL A 58 -7.51 -5.90 9.36
CA VAL A 58 -8.78 -5.19 9.33
C VAL A 58 -8.69 -3.95 8.45
N ASP A 59 -7.62 -3.16 8.57
CA ASP A 59 -7.43 -1.94 7.78
C ASP A 59 -7.18 -2.25 6.29
N VAL A 60 -6.44 -3.34 6.03
CA VAL A 60 -6.21 -3.85 4.67
C VAL A 60 -7.55 -4.30 4.07
N ALA A 61 -8.30 -5.15 4.77
CA ALA A 61 -9.61 -5.61 4.31
C ALA A 61 -10.59 -4.45 4.06
N ALA A 62 -10.55 -3.40 4.88
CA ALA A 62 -11.37 -2.20 4.68
C ALA A 62 -11.07 -1.50 3.35
N SER A 63 -9.81 -1.41 2.94
CA SER A 63 -9.43 -0.83 1.63
C SER A 63 -9.94 -1.67 0.46
N TYR A 64 -9.81 -3.00 0.55
CA TYR A 64 -10.35 -3.91 -0.45
C TYR A 64 -11.87 -3.84 -0.54
N ARG A 65 -12.59 -3.67 0.59
CA ARG A 65 -14.04 -3.47 0.61
C ARG A 65 -14.46 -2.20 -0.13
N LEU A 66 -13.73 -1.10 0.03
CA LEU A 66 -14.02 0.15 -0.70
C LEU A 66 -13.81 -0.01 -2.21
N LEU A 67 -12.78 -0.75 -2.63
CA LEU A 67 -12.58 -1.09 -4.04
C LEU A 67 -13.68 -2.04 -4.56
N GLN A 68 -14.10 -3.01 -3.75
CA GLN A 68 -15.18 -3.93 -4.09
C GLN A 68 -16.50 -3.19 -4.30
N ASP A 69 -16.84 -2.25 -3.42
CA ASP A 69 -18.06 -1.44 -3.49
C ASP A 69 -18.13 -0.64 -4.79
N GLN A 70 -16.99 -0.08 -5.23
CA GLN A 70 -16.88 0.58 -6.52
C GLN A 70 -17.23 -0.37 -7.67
N PHE A 71 -16.62 -1.56 -7.70
CA PHE A 71 -16.83 -2.51 -8.78
C PHE A 71 -18.24 -3.10 -8.77
N LEU A 72 -18.83 -3.32 -7.59
CA LEU A 72 -20.24 -3.69 -7.45
C LEU A 72 -21.17 -2.59 -7.96
N THR A 73 -20.87 -1.33 -7.68
CA THR A 73 -21.63 -0.19 -8.21
C THR A 73 -21.56 -0.12 -9.74
N LEU A 74 -20.37 -0.31 -10.31
CA LEU A 74 -20.22 -0.40 -11.78
C LEU A 74 -21.00 -1.60 -12.35
N ARG A 75 -20.95 -2.75 -11.67
CA ARG A 75 -21.63 -3.98 -12.09
C ARG A 75 -23.17 -3.85 -12.07
N THR A 76 -23.71 -3.16 -11.07
CA THR A 76 -25.17 -2.95 -10.92
C THR A 76 -25.72 -1.89 -11.86
N ASN A 77 -24.94 -0.86 -12.19
CA ASN A 77 -25.36 0.22 -13.08
C ASN A 77 -25.41 -0.16 -14.57
N ASP A 78 -24.66 -1.19 -14.99
CA ASP A 78 -24.71 -1.72 -16.37
C ASP A 78 -24.62 -3.27 -16.40
N PRO A 79 -25.73 -3.97 -16.09
CA PRO A 79 -25.73 -5.43 -15.98
C PRO A 79 -25.52 -6.17 -17.31
N SER A 80 -25.85 -5.53 -18.44
CA SER A 80 -25.71 -6.07 -19.80
C SER A 80 -24.39 -5.72 -20.49
N SER A 81 -23.50 -5.01 -19.80
CA SER A 81 -22.24 -4.56 -20.38
C SER A 81 -21.32 -5.72 -20.74
N SER A 82 -20.53 -5.56 -21.80
CA SER A 82 -19.44 -6.49 -22.13
C SER A 82 -18.36 -6.59 -21.03
N THR A 83 -18.33 -5.64 -20.09
CA THR A 83 -17.41 -5.61 -18.93
C THR A 83 -17.85 -6.50 -17.78
N ALA A 84 -19.09 -6.99 -17.81
CA ALA A 84 -19.74 -7.84 -16.80
C ALA A 84 -18.83 -8.95 -16.26
N SER A 85 -18.32 -9.80 -17.17
CA SER A 85 -17.51 -10.96 -16.80
C SER A 85 -16.18 -10.56 -16.17
N LEU A 86 -15.56 -9.47 -16.65
CA LEU A 86 -14.32 -8.95 -16.07
C LEU A 86 -14.57 -8.46 -14.64
N LEU A 87 -15.63 -7.67 -14.41
CA LEU A 87 -15.98 -7.18 -13.09
C LEU A 87 -16.25 -8.33 -12.10
N ASP A 88 -16.97 -9.38 -12.50
CA ASP A 88 -17.21 -10.55 -11.65
C ASP A 88 -15.90 -11.24 -11.25
N ILE A 89 -14.96 -11.38 -12.20
CA ILE A 89 -13.62 -11.93 -11.93
C ILE A 89 -12.83 -11.04 -10.97
N LEU A 90 -12.88 -9.71 -11.14
CA LEU A 90 -12.19 -8.76 -10.26
C LEU A 90 -12.81 -8.74 -8.86
N ILE A 91 -14.14 -8.75 -8.76
CA ILE A 91 -14.88 -8.79 -7.48
C ILE A 91 -14.53 -10.07 -6.72
N ASN A 92 -14.56 -11.24 -7.37
CA ASN A 92 -14.19 -12.51 -6.73
C ASN A 92 -12.73 -12.51 -6.24
N SER A 93 -11.83 -11.92 -7.03
CA SER A 93 -10.42 -11.73 -6.65
C SER A 93 -10.28 -10.82 -5.44
N ILE A 94 -11.12 -9.80 -5.30
CA ILE A 94 -11.14 -8.89 -4.14
C ILE A 94 -11.76 -9.59 -2.92
N THR A 95 -12.84 -10.35 -3.08
CA THR A 95 -13.47 -11.13 -2.00
C THR A 95 -12.45 -12.07 -1.34
N SER A 96 -11.68 -12.80 -2.14
CA SER A 96 -10.63 -13.68 -1.61
C SER A 96 -9.58 -12.91 -0.79
N GLN A 97 -9.26 -11.67 -1.17
CA GLN A 97 -8.32 -10.81 -0.44
C GLN A 97 -8.96 -10.14 0.79
N ILE A 98 -10.28 -10.09 0.88
CA ILE A 98 -10.99 -9.64 2.10
C ILE A 98 -11.03 -10.79 3.11
N ASP A 99 -11.25 -12.01 2.66
CA ASP A 99 -11.32 -13.21 3.51
C ASP A 99 -9.95 -13.60 4.07
N ASP A 100 -8.88 -13.43 3.27
CA ASP A 100 -7.48 -13.61 3.67
C ASP A 100 -6.64 -12.36 3.32
N PRO A 101 -6.66 -11.31 4.18
CA PRO A 101 -5.98 -10.06 3.90
C PRO A 101 -4.46 -10.20 3.79
N PRO A 102 -3.84 -9.67 2.73
CA PRO A 102 -2.40 -9.73 2.59
C PRO A 102 -1.71 -8.90 3.68
N THR A 103 -0.56 -9.40 4.17
CA THR A 103 0.22 -8.75 5.23
C THR A 103 0.94 -7.48 4.76
N THR A 104 1.07 -7.31 3.45
CA THR A 104 1.67 -6.13 2.81
C THR A 104 0.92 -5.80 1.52
N ILE A 105 0.83 -4.52 1.20
CA ILE A 105 0.20 -4.03 -0.02
C ILE A 105 1.28 -3.95 -1.09
N SER A 106 1.22 -4.85 -2.07
CA SER A 106 2.17 -4.92 -3.19
C SER A 106 1.77 -4.03 -4.37
N GLY A 107 0.90 -3.06 -4.13
CA GLY A 107 0.43 -2.13 -5.13
C GLY A 107 1.48 -1.10 -5.54
N CYS A 108 1.23 -0.49 -6.70
CA CYS A 108 2.08 0.56 -7.24
C CYS A 108 2.05 1.81 -6.36
N SER A 109 3.15 2.56 -6.35
CA SER A 109 3.18 3.88 -5.70
C SER A 109 2.32 4.91 -6.43
N GLN A 110 2.01 6.02 -5.74
CA GLN A 110 1.36 7.15 -6.40
C GLN A 110 2.26 7.76 -7.48
N ALA A 111 3.57 7.84 -7.22
CA ALA A 111 4.55 8.33 -8.19
C ALA A 111 4.53 7.51 -9.48
N TYR A 112 4.40 6.18 -9.39
CA TYR A 112 4.24 5.35 -10.58
C TYR A 112 2.98 5.73 -11.36
N LEU A 113 1.81 5.82 -10.71
CA LEU A 113 0.55 6.21 -11.38
C LEU A 113 0.63 7.55 -12.12
N ASP A 114 1.38 8.50 -11.57
CA ASP A 114 1.54 9.83 -12.15
C ASP A 114 2.38 9.77 -13.44
N THR A 115 3.36 8.87 -13.48
CA THR A 115 4.29 8.65 -14.61
C THR A 115 3.80 7.66 -15.68
N ILE A 116 2.69 6.94 -15.46
CA ILE A 116 2.16 6.02 -16.47
C ILE A 116 1.88 6.75 -17.79
N ASP A 117 2.29 6.12 -18.90
CA ASP A 117 2.08 6.62 -20.25
C ASP A 117 0.61 7.00 -20.50
N ARG A 118 0.42 8.27 -20.87
CA ARG A 118 -0.89 8.85 -21.21
C ARG A 118 -1.17 8.64 -22.69
N VAL A 119 -2.41 8.29 -23.00
CA VAL A 119 -2.87 8.21 -24.39
C VAL A 119 -3.50 9.55 -24.76
N PRO A 120 -2.95 10.30 -25.74
CA PRO A 120 -3.52 11.58 -26.12
C PRO A 120 -4.91 11.38 -26.72
N ARG A 121 -5.85 12.27 -26.37
CA ARG A 121 -7.25 12.21 -26.83
C ARG A 121 -7.38 12.13 -28.36
N SER A 122 -6.49 12.77 -29.11
CA SER A 122 -6.46 12.75 -30.56
C SER A 122 -6.13 11.38 -31.17
N SER A 123 -5.50 10.48 -30.41
CA SER A 123 -5.14 9.13 -30.85
C SER A 123 -6.20 8.08 -30.50
N LEU A 124 -7.19 8.45 -29.69
CA LEU A 124 -8.28 7.55 -29.28
C LEU A 124 -9.35 7.48 -30.36
N LYS A 125 -9.84 6.27 -30.61
CA LYS A 125 -10.99 6.07 -31.50
C LYS A 125 -12.30 6.36 -30.78
N PRO A 126 -13.36 6.78 -31.48
CA PRO A 126 -14.65 7.12 -30.88
C PRO A 126 -15.44 5.93 -30.31
N ASP A 127 -15.04 4.71 -30.63
CA ASP A 127 -15.60 3.45 -30.15
C ASP A 127 -14.76 2.78 -29.06
N GLU A 128 -13.56 3.31 -28.74
CA GLU A 128 -12.74 2.77 -27.65
C GLU A 128 -13.39 3.06 -26.28
N THR A 129 -13.56 2.00 -25.50
CA THR A 129 -14.17 2.04 -24.17
C THR A 129 -13.20 1.57 -23.10
N CYS A 130 -13.41 2.05 -21.87
CA CYS A 130 -12.68 1.54 -20.72
C CYS A 130 -13.18 0.12 -20.35
N PRO A 131 -12.29 -0.88 -20.25
CA PRO A 131 -12.70 -2.25 -19.93
C PRO A 131 -13.33 -2.43 -18.54
N ILE A 132 -13.15 -1.48 -17.62
CA ILE A 132 -13.63 -1.56 -16.24
C ILE A 132 -15.05 -1.00 -16.11
N CYS A 133 -15.28 0.24 -16.56
CA CYS A 133 -16.60 0.89 -16.44
C CYS A 133 -17.49 0.75 -17.70
N GLY A 134 -16.93 0.37 -18.85
CA GLY A 134 -17.65 0.24 -20.13
C GLY A 134 -17.94 1.55 -20.85
N GLU A 135 -17.59 2.71 -20.29
CA GLU A 135 -17.81 4.02 -20.90
C GLU A 135 -16.79 4.29 -22.02
N LYS A 136 -17.21 5.02 -23.06
CA LYS A 136 -16.29 5.46 -24.12
C LYS A 136 -15.39 6.55 -23.59
N PHE A 137 -14.10 6.47 -23.91
CA PHE A 137 -13.14 7.49 -23.47
C PHE A 137 -13.52 8.88 -23.96
N LEU A 138 -13.98 8.99 -25.21
CA LEU A 138 -14.29 10.29 -25.80
C LEU A 138 -15.60 10.92 -25.30
N ASP A 139 -16.44 10.18 -24.56
CA ASP A 139 -17.68 10.71 -23.97
C ASP A 139 -17.39 11.64 -22.77
N ASP A 140 -16.23 11.49 -22.12
CA ASP A 140 -15.74 12.42 -21.10
C ASP A 140 -14.90 13.54 -21.75
N GLN A 141 -15.18 14.80 -21.41
CA GLN A 141 -14.45 15.97 -21.86
C GLN A 141 -13.00 15.97 -21.34
N TYR A 142 -12.77 15.45 -20.13
CA TYR A 142 -11.49 15.44 -19.45
C TYR A 142 -10.94 14.02 -19.28
N CYS A 143 -11.17 13.17 -20.27
CA CYS A 143 -10.75 11.76 -20.24
C CYS A 143 -9.24 11.63 -19.93
N LEU A 144 -8.91 10.93 -18.85
CA LEU A 144 -7.54 10.67 -18.46
C LEU A 144 -7.20 9.20 -18.71
N VAL A 145 -6.82 8.90 -19.94
CA VAL A 145 -6.56 7.53 -20.41
C VAL A 145 -5.09 7.19 -20.26
N VAL A 146 -4.83 6.02 -19.67
CA VAL A 146 -3.50 5.43 -19.54
C VAL A 146 -3.39 4.14 -20.33
N VAL A 147 -2.18 3.81 -20.76
CA VAL A 147 -1.83 2.50 -21.29
C VAL A 147 -0.85 1.81 -20.35
N LEU A 148 -1.15 0.57 -19.98
CA LEU A 148 -0.24 -0.21 -19.13
C LEU A 148 0.89 -0.83 -19.95
N PRO A 149 2.10 -0.98 -19.40
CA PRO A 149 3.27 -1.48 -20.13
C PRO A 149 3.16 -2.95 -20.53
N CYS A 150 2.23 -3.70 -19.93
CA CYS A 150 2.04 -5.13 -20.21
C CYS A 150 1.50 -5.42 -21.62
N HIS A 151 0.72 -4.51 -22.22
CA HIS A 151 0.22 -4.63 -23.59
C HIS A 151 -0.33 -3.29 -24.11
N PRO A 152 -0.09 -2.91 -25.39
CA PRO A 152 -0.54 -1.63 -25.95
C PRO A 152 -2.08 -1.46 -26.04
N ALA A 153 -2.82 -2.58 -26.01
CA ALA A 153 -4.29 -2.55 -25.97
C ALA A 153 -4.86 -2.43 -24.55
N HIS A 154 -4.03 -2.49 -23.50
CA HIS A 154 -4.48 -2.38 -22.11
C HIS A 154 -4.60 -0.91 -21.72
N LYS A 155 -5.64 -0.27 -22.28
CA LYS A 155 -5.99 1.13 -22.01
C LYS A 155 -7.12 1.23 -21.00
N PHE A 156 -7.02 2.17 -20.08
CA PHE A 156 -8.03 2.39 -19.04
C PHE A 156 -8.14 3.87 -18.69
N ASP A 157 -9.29 4.27 -18.14
CA ASP A 157 -9.35 5.52 -17.40
C ASP A 157 -8.54 5.38 -16.12
N LEU A 158 -7.70 6.37 -15.82
CA LEU A 158 -6.85 6.37 -14.63
C LEU A 158 -7.69 6.22 -13.35
N GLU A 159 -8.86 6.85 -13.29
CA GLU A 159 -9.74 6.76 -12.12
C GLU A 159 -10.31 5.36 -11.91
N CYS A 160 -10.42 4.54 -12.96
CA CYS A 160 -10.90 3.16 -12.87
C CYS A 160 -9.78 2.18 -12.50
N VAL A 161 -8.62 2.31 -13.14
CA VAL A 161 -7.52 1.36 -12.95
C VAL A 161 -6.62 1.72 -11.76
N GLY A 162 -6.52 3.01 -11.42
CA GLY A 162 -5.68 3.53 -10.35
C GLY A 162 -5.89 2.82 -9.02
N PRO A 163 -7.13 2.77 -8.47
CA PRO A 163 -7.40 2.07 -7.20
C PRO A 163 -6.99 0.59 -7.23
N TRP A 164 -7.20 -0.10 -8.35
CA TRP A 164 -6.78 -1.49 -8.52
C TRP A 164 -5.25 -1.64 -8.47
N LEU A 165 -4.53 -0.79 -9.19
CA LEU A 165 -3.06 -0.79 -9.22
C LEU A 165 -2.44 -0.46 -7.87
N ARG A 166 -3.05 0.47 -7.12
CA ARG A 166 -2.58 0.89 -5.79
C ARG A 166 -2.71 -0.21 -4.73
N LEU A 167 -3.60 -1.17 -4.91
CA LEU A 167 -3.71 -2.35 -4.04
C LEU A 167 -2.98 -3.58 -4.57
N ASN A 168 -3.15 -3.89 -5.86
CA ASN A 168 -2.77 -5.20 -6.41
C ASN A 168 -1.49 -5.16 -7.27
N GLY A 169 -1.08 -4.00 -7.77
CA GLY A 169 0.14 -3.86 -8.59
C GLY A 169 0.13 -4.67 -9.90
N THR A 170 -1.06 -5.05 -10.38
CA THR A 170 -1.23 -5.95 -11.54
C THR A 170 -2.26 -5.40 -12.52
N CYS A 171 -2.10 -5.72 -13.80
CA CYS A 171 -3.09 -5.37 -14.81
C CYS A 171 -4.42 -6.14 -14.58
N PRO A 172 -5.59 -5.47 -14.60
CA PRO A 172 -6.89 -6.15 -14.44
C PRO A 172 -7.18 -7.21 -15.51
N LEU A 173 -6.61 -7.09 -16.72
CA LEU A 173 -6.90 -7.94 -17.87
C LEU A 173 -6.02 -9.20 -17.93
N ASP A 174 -4.70 -9.05 -17.78
CA ASP A 174 -3.75 -10.17 -17.94
C ASP A 174 -3.02 -10.55 -16.65
N ARG A 175 -3.29 -9.86 -15.54
CA ARG A 175 -2.68 -10.07 -14.21
C ARG A 175 -1.16 -9.96 -14.19
N LYS A 176 -0.52 -9.47 -15.25
CA LYS A 176 0.91 -9.17 -15.23
C LYS A 176 1.17 -8.03 -14.26
N LYS A 177 2.26 -8.15 -13.51
CA LYS A 177 2.70 -7.12 -12.58
C LYS A 177 3.15 -5.88 -13.34
N VAL A 178 2.82 -4.72 -12.79
CA VAL A 178 3.11 -3.42 -13.38
C VAL A 178 3.61 -2.47 -12.29
N GLY A 179 4.47 -1.55 -12.68
CA GLY A 179 5.04 -0.55 -11.79
C GLY A 179 6.04 -1.08 -10.78
N ASP A 180 6.20 -0.32 -9.71
CA ASP A 180 7.28 -0.44 -8.73
C ASP A 180 6.91 -1.27 -7.49
N GLY A 181 5.71 -1.85 -7.45
CA GLY A 181 5.21 -2.60 -6.30
C GLY A 181 6.09 -3.81 -5.94
N GLU A 182 6.63 -4.53 -6.92
CA GLU A 182 7.54 -5.65 -6.66
C GLU A 182 8.87 -5.21 -6.07
N ASP A 183 9.49 -4.18 -6.66
CA ASP A 183 10.81 -3.75 -6.24
C ASP A 183 10.75 -3.17 -4.82
N ARG A 184 9.66 -2.46 -4.51
CA ARG A 184 9.36 -1.99 -3.15
C ARG A 184 9.11 -3.13 -2.16
N ALA A 185 8.41 -4.18 -2.58
CA ALA A 185 8.21 -5.36 -1.72
C ALA A 185 9.52 -6.09 -1.43
N LYS A 186 10.41 -6.24 -2.44
CA LYS A 186 11.75 -6.82 -2.28
C LYS A 186 12.63 -5.97 -1.36
N GLU A 187 12.60 -4.65 -1.53
CA GLU A 187 13.34 -3.72 -0.68
C GLU A 187 12.89 -3.80 0.78
N ALA A 188 11.57 -3.82 1.02
CA ALA A 188 11.01 -3.97 2.36
C ALA A 188 11.36 -5.33 2.99
N GLU A 189 11.40 -6.41 2.21
CA GLU A 189 11.84 -7.73 2.68
C GLU A 189 13.34 -7.74 3.04
N MET A 190 14.19 -7.17 2.18
CA MET A 190 15.62 -7.06 2.42
C MET A 190 15.93 -6.20 3.66
N GLU A 191 15.20 -5.11 3.86
CA GLU A 191 15.34 -4.27 5.05
C GLU A 191 14.95 -5.04 6.32
N ARG A 192 13.86 -5.80 6.30
CA ARG A 192 13.46 -6.67 7.42
C ARG A 192 14.50 -7.73 7.74
N GLU A 193 15.10 -8.34 6.72
CA GLU A 193 16.17 -9.32 6.92
C GLU A 193 17.42 -8.67 7.51
N ARG A 194 17.82 -7.50 7.01
CA ARG A 194 18.94 -6.72 7.55
C ARG A 194 18.71 -6.38 9.02
N MET A 195 17.49 -6.00 9.39
CA MET A 195 17.13 -5.71 10.78
C MET A 195 17.18 -6.95 11.66
N ARG A 196 16.62 -8.09 11.19
CA ARG A 196 16.67 -9.37 11.92
C ARG A 196 18.10 -9.75 12.24
N ARG A 197 19.01 -9.65 11.26
CA ARG A 197 20.44 -9.91 11.45
C ARG A 197 21.09 -8.95 12.45
N GLY A 198 20.72 -7.68 12.44
CA GLY A 198 21.21 -6.69 13.41
C GLY A 198 20.78 -6.98 14.85
N VAL A 199 19.53 -7.45 15.05
CA VAL A 199 19.03 -7.85 16.37
C VAL A 199 19.75 -9.10 16.88
N GLU A 200 19.97 -10.09 16.01
CA GLU A 200 20.74 -11.30 16.33
C GLU A 200 22.18 -10.95 16.73
N GLU A 201 22.86 -10.10 15.95
CA GLU A 201 24.23 -9.66 16.23
C GLU A 201 24.35 -8.89 17.56
N PHE A 202 23.37 -8.02 17.86
CA PHE A 202 23.31 -7.31 19.13
C PHE A 202 23.09 -8.27 20.31
N GLY A 203 22.23 -9.29 20.15
CA GLY A 203 22.00 -10.33 21.15
C GLY A 203 23.28 -11.10 21.49
N PHE A 204 24.00 -11.59 20.47
CA PHE A 204 25.28 -12.31 20.66
C PHE A 204 26.34 -11.46 21.36
N ARG A 205 26.42 -10.17 21.04
CA ARG A 205 27.35 -9.25 21.70
C ARG A 205 27.03 -9.10 23.18
N GLN A 206 25.74 -8.96 23.52
CA GLN A 206 25.30 -8.77 24.91
C GLN A 206 25.54 -10.03 25.75
N GLU A 207 25.28 -11.22 25.19
CA GLU A 207 25.61 -12.51 25.81
C GLU A 207 27.12 -12.68 26.04
N GLY A 208 27.95 -12.26 25.08
CA GLY A 208 29.41 -12.27 25.21
C GLY A 208 29.90 -11.38 26.36
N GLU A 209 29.40 -10.14 26.43
CA GLU A 209 29.72 -9.19 27.49
C GLU A 209 29.23 -9.67 28.88
N GLU A 210 28.08 -10.35 28.95
CA GLU A 210 27.56 -10.94 30.19
C GLU A 210 28.37 -12.16 30.64
N ALA A 211 28.78 -13.02 29.71
CA ALA A 211 29.64 -14.17 29.99
C ALA A 211 31.03 -13.73 30.48
N GLU A 212 31.59 -12.66 29.91
CA GLU A 212 32.86 -12.07 30.35
C GLU A 212 32.76 -11.51 31.78
N ARG A 213 31.71 -10.72 32.07
CA ARG A 213 31.44 -10.24 33.44
C ARG A 213 31.31 -11.38 34.44
N ARG A 214 30.61 -12.46 34.09
CA ARG A 214 30.46 -13.63 34.99
C ARG A 214 31.81 -14.29 35.29
N ARG A 215 32.68 -14.44 34.29
CA ARG A 215 34.03 -15.01 34.48
C ARG A 215 34.92 -14.12 35.35
N GLU A 216 34.82 -12.80 35.20
CA GLU A 216 35.56 -11.85 36.03
C GLU A 216 35.08 -11.89 37.49
N GLU A 217 33.76 -12.01 37.72
CA GLU A 217 33.21 -12.14 39.07
C GLU A 217 33.62 -13.46 39.74
N GLU A 218 33.62 -14.58 39.00
CA GLU A 218 34.12 -15.87 39.49
C GLU A 218 35.61 -15.79 39.88
N ARG A 219 36.45 -15.19 39.02
CA ARG A 219 37.88 -14.99 39.34
C ARG A 219 38.08 -14.17 40.61
N ARG A 220 37.32 -13.08 40.76
CA ARG A 220 37.42 -12.21 41.94
C ARG A 220 36.94 -12.91 43.21
N LYS A 221 35.98 -13.82 43.13
CA LYS A 221 35.54 -14.64 44.28
C LYS A 221 36.61 -15.64 44.70
N THR A 222 37.24 -16.34 43.75
CA THR A 222 38.34 -17.26 44.06
C THR A 222 39.55 -16.54 44.66
N GLU A 223 39.89 -15.34 44.19
CA GLU A 223 41.00 -14.53 44.74
C GLU A 223 40.72 -14.11 46.20
N VAL A 224 39.47 -13.81 46.55
CA VAL A 224 39.06 -13.44 47.93
C VAL A 224 39.00 -14.66 48.86
N GLU A 225 38.61 -15.83 48.37
CA GLU A 225 38.60 -17.07 49.14
C GLU A 225 40.03 -17.55 49.45
N GLU A 226 40.96 -17.46 48.50
CA GLU A 226 42.39 -17.80 48.74
C GLU A 226 43.08 -16.84 49.73
N GLU A 227 42.65 -15.58 49.81
CA GLU A 227 43.21 -14.58 50.74
C GLU A 227 42.66 -14.75 52.18
N SER A 228 41.46 -15.33 52.34
CA SER A 228 40.83 -15.61 53.64
C SER A 228 41.39 -16.86 54.33
N ASP A 229 41.83 -17.87 53.58
CA ASP A 229 42.38 -19.12 54.14
C ASP A 229 43.86 -18.98 54.57
N GLY A 230 44.48 -17.81 54.34
CA GLY A 230 45.88 -17.53 54.65
C GLY A 230 46.18 -16.95 56.04
N ASP A 231 45.18 -16.58 56.84
CA ASP A 231 45.36 -15.86 58.13
C ASP A 231 45.09 -16.70 59.41
N ASP A 232 44.94 -18.02 59.29
CA ASP A 232 44.66 -18.92 60.43
C ASP A 232 45.92 -19.58 61.03
N GLY A 233 47.06 -18.88 61.02
CA GLY A 233 48.37 -19.54 61.14
C GLY A 233 49.47 -18.87 61.96
N MET A 234 49.21 -18.07 63.01
CA MET A 234 50.32 -17.73 63.94
C MET A 234 49.91 -17.17 65.32
N TYR A 235 49.49 -18.03 66.24
CA TYR A 235 49.75 -17.79 67.68
C TYR A 235 50.10 -19.13 68.36
N ALA A 236 51.40 -19.40 68.43
CA ALA A 236 52.02 -20.45 69.24
C ALA A 236 52.70 -19.83 70.46
#